data_AF-A0A497L0R1-F1
#
_entry.id   AF-A0A497L0R1-F1
#
_cell.length_a   1.000
_cell.length_b   1.000
_cell.length_c   1.000
_cell.angle_alpha   90.00
_cell.angle_beta   90.00
_cell.angle_gamma   90.00
#
_symmetry.space_group_name_H-M   'P 1'
#
loop_
_entity.id
_entity.type
_entity.pdbx_description
1 polymer ?
#
loop_
_entity_poly.entity_id
_entity_poly.type
_entity_poly.pdbx_seq_one_letter_code
_entity_poly.pdbx_strand_id
1 'polypeptide(L)'
;MASDALESLRRAVSQREVLLCLVENGEPMSSQEIAKRLSMTVNAVNIALHNLHNKGLVERVARGVYRYKLGAILAPLLREYLERGG
;
A
#
# COMPACT_ATOMS: atom_id res chain seq x y z
N MET A 1 13.61 -5.71 5.25
CA MET A 1 12.21 -5.93 5.70
C MET A 1 11.23 -4.95 5.04
N ALA A 2 11.23 -3.65 5.36
CA ALA A 2 10.31 -2.67 4.72
C ALA A 2 10.77 -2.20 3.32
N SER A 3 12.09 -2.07 3.12
CA SER A 3 12.67 -1.76 1.80
C SER A 3 12.37 -2.88 0.78
N ASP A 4 12.59 -4.16 1.15
CA ASP A 4 12.23 -5.30 0.31
C ASP A 4 10.73 -5.36 -0.03
N ALA A 5 9.87 -4.96 0.92
CA ALA A 5 8.44 -4.89 0.70
C ALA A 5 8.08 -3.85 -0.38
N LEU A 6 8.66 -2.65 -0.33
CA LEU A 6 8.47 -1.62 -1.37
C LEU A 6 9.08 -2.04 -2.71
N GLU A 7 10.28 -2.62 -2.71
CA GLU A 7 10.93 -3.14 -3.93
C GLU A 7 10.09 -4.20 -4.64
N SER A 8 9.44 -5.08 -3.88
CA SER A 8 8.54 -6.10 -4.45
C SER A 8 7.35 -5.49 -5.21
N LEU A 9 6.94 -4.26 -4.90
CA LEU A 9 5.85 -3.55 -5.59
C LEU A 9 6.25 -3.06 -6.99
N ARG A 10 7.54 -3.05 -7.33
CA ARG A 10 7.99 -2.68 -8.69
C ARG A 10 7.38 -3.58 -9.75
N ARG A 11 7.20 -4.88 -9.43
CA ARG A 11 6.61 -5.89 -10.33
C ARG A 11 5.12 -6.16 -10.04
N ALA A 12 4.63 -5.84 -8.85
CA ALA A 12 3.24 -6.10 -8.44
C ALA A 12 2.33 -4.87 -8.69
N VAL A 13 1.94 -4.66 -9.95
CA VAL A 13 1.18 -3.47 -10.41
C VAL A 13 -0.08 -3.21 -9.58
N SER A 14 -0.95 -4.21 -9.43
CA SER A 14 -2.20 -4.07 -8.66
C SER A 14 -1.97 -3.71 -7.18
N GLN A 15 -0.90 -4.23 -6.56
CA GLN A 15 -0.57 -3.89 -5.18
C GLN A 15 -0.05 -2.45 -5.08
N ARG A 16 0.77 -2.03 -6.05
CA ARG A 16 1.28 -0.66 -6.14
C ARG A 16 0.13 0.35 -6.31
N GLU A 17 -0.79 0.10 -7.22
CA GLU A 17 -1.94 0.98 -7.47
C GLU A 17 -2.85 1.11 -6.25
N VAL A 18 -3.14 -0.01 -5.57
CA VAL A 18 -3.93 0.00 -4.32
C VAL A 18 -3.22 0.78 -3.22
N LEU A 19 -1.91 0.61 -3.06
CA LEU A 19 -1.14 1.36 -2.05
C LEU A 19 -1.14 2.86 -2.35
N LEU A 20 -0.86 3.26 -3.60
CA LEU A 20 -0.88 4.66 -4.02
C LEU A 20 -2.25 5.29 -3.81
N CYS A 21 -3.33 4.57 -4.16
CA CYS A 21 -4.70 5.03 -3.93
C CYS A 21 -4.96 5.38 -2.46
N LEU A 22 -4.51 4.53 -1.53
CA LEU A 22 -4.62 4.80 -0.09
C LEU A 22 -3.78 6.00 0.36
N VAL A 23 -2.55 6.12 -0.15
CA VAL A 23 -1.64 7.23 0.19
C VAL A 23 -2.20 8.56 -0.32
N GLU A 24 -2.65 8.61 -1.57
CA GLU A 24 -3.25 9.80 -2.20
C GLU A 24 -4.54 10.23 -1.52
N ASN A 25 -5.34 9.26 -1.03
CA ASN A 25 -6.57 9.56 -0.32
C ASN A 25 -6.33 10.13 1.09
N GLY A 26 -5.23 9.73 1.75
CA GLY A 26 -4.88 10.20 3.10
C GLY A 26 -5.69 9.55 4.22
N GLU A 27 -6.95 9.19 3.97
CA GLU A 27 -7.87 8.55 4.92
C GLU A 27 -8.11 7.06 4.64
N PRO A 28 -8.58 6.27 5.62
CA PRO A 28 -8.93 4.88 5.42
C PRO A 28 -9.99 4.70 4.32
N MET A 29 -9.83 3.67 3.50
CA MET A 29 -10.76 3.35 2.42
C MET A 29 -11.24 1.90 2.49
N SER A 30 -12.49 1.68 2.09
CA SER A 30 -13.03 0.34 1.90
C SER A 30 -12.52 -0.30 0.59
N SER A 31 -12.50 -1.64 0.56
CA SER A 31 -12.19 -2.39 -0.65
C SER A 31 -13.08 -2.02 -1.85
N GLN A 32 -14.33 -1.64 -1.60
CA GLN A 32 -15.32 -1.25 -2.61
C GLN A 32 -14.98 0.13 -3.20
N GLU A 33 -14.62 1.09 -2.35
CA GLU A 33 -14.22 2.43 -2.80
C GLU A 33 -12.94 2.37 -3.63
N ILE A 34 -11.95 1.59 -3.17
CA ILE A 34 -10.69 1.38 -3.90
C ILE A 34 -10.97 0.71 -5.26
N ALA A 35 -11.78 -0.36 -5.28
CA ALA A 35 -12.15 -1.06 -6.51
C ALA A 35 -12.83 -0.12 -7.52
N LYS A 36 -13.76 0.71 -7.06
CA LYS A 36 -14.42 1.72 -7.89
C LYS A 36 -13.44 2.75 -8.43
N ARG A 37 -12.56 3.29 -7.57
CA ARG A 37 -11.59 4.34 -7.96
C ARG A 37 -10.54 3.85 -8.96
N LEU A 38 -10.12 2.59 -8.83
CA LEU A 38 -9.11 1.98 -9.70
C LEU A 38 -9.70 1.22 -10.89
N SER A 39 -11.03 1.17 -11.05
CA SER A 39 -11.71 0.33 -12.05
C SER A 39 -11.26 -1.13 -12.01
N MET A 40 -11.04 -1.66 -10.80
CA MET A 40 -10.65 -3.04 -10.54
C MET A 40 -11.82 -3.85 -9.97
N THR A 41 -11.71 -5.17 -10.03
CA THR A 41 -12.66 -6.02 -9.29
C THR A 41 -12.38 -5.95 -7.78
N VAL A 42 -13.43 -6.03 -6.96
CA VAL A 42 -13.29 -6.08 -5.48
C VAL A 42 -12.40 -7.25 -5.06
N ASN A 43 -12.44 -8.38 -5.78
CA ASN A 43 -11.58 -9.53 -5.51
C ASN A 43 -10.10 -9.23 -5.74
N ALA A 44 -9.75 -8.59 -6.86
CA ALA A 44 -8.37 -8.18 -7.14
C ALA A 44 -7.85 -7.20 -6.08
N VAL A 45 -8.68 -6.25 -5.65
CA VAL A 45 -8.36 -5.32 -4.56
C VAL A 45 -8.17 -6.05 -3.23
N ASN A 46 -9.03 -7.01 -2.89
CA ASN A 46 -8.88 -7.79 -1.65
C ASN A 46 -7.59 -8.62 -1.64
N ILE A 47 -7.23 -9.24 -2.76
CA ILE A 47 -5.95 -9.96 -2.92
C ILE A 47 -4.78 -8.99 -2.75
N ALA A 48 -4.85 -7.79 -3.34
CA ALA A 48 -3.81 -6.77 -3.19
C ALA A 48 -3.68 -6.29 -1.74
N LEU A 49 -4.80 -5.95 -1.08
CA LEU A 49 -4.84 -5.50 0.31
C LEU A 49 -4.33 -6.56 1.28
N HIS A 50 -4.69 -7.84 1.08
CA HIS A 50 -4.15 -8.94 1.87
C HIS A 50 -2.62 -9.03 1.74
N ASN A 51 -2.11 -8.95 0.51
CA ASN A 51 -0.67 -8.99 0.25
C ASN A 51 0.08 -7.77 0.81
N LEU A 52 -0.51 -6.58 0.76
CA LEU A 52 0.06 -5.36 1.33
C LEU A 52 0.04 -5.41 2.87
N HIS A 53 -1.01 -5.96 3.45
CA HIS A 53 -1.13 -6.15 4.90
C HIS A 53 -0.07 -7.12 5.40
N ASN A 54 0.14 -8.25 4.72
CA ASN A 54 1.20 -9.21 5.06
C ASN A 54 2.61 -8.61 4.92
N LYS A 55 2.78 -7.63 4.01
CA LYS A 55 4.01 -6.85 3.88
C LYS A 55 4.17 -5.75 4.95
N GLY A 56 3.14 -5.52 5.79
CA GLY A 56 3.15 -4.47 6.80
C GLY A 56 3.07 -3.04 6.23
N LEU A 57 2.62 -2.88 4.98
CA LEU A 57 2.51 -1.56 4.32
C LEU A 57 1.15 -0.91 4.55
N VAL A 58 0.13 -1.71 4.88
CA VAL A 58 -1.22 -1.26 5.24
C VAL A 58 -1.67 -1.98 6.50
N GLU A 59 -2.65 -1.40 7.19
CA GLU A 59 -3.35 -2.00 8.31
C GLU A 59 -4.86 -2.01 8.06
N ARG A 60 -5.53 -3.00 8.67
CA ARG A 60 -6.99 -3.09 8.63
C ARG A 60 -7.57 -2.38 9.85
N VAL A 61 -8.30 -1.30 9.63
CA VAL A 61 -8.91 -0.50 10.70
C VAL A 61 -10.34 -0.92 11.00
N ALA A 62 -11.03 -1.54 10.04
CA ALA A 62 -12.36 -2.13 10.22
C ALA A 62 -12.59 -3.26 9.19
N ARG A 63 -13.78 -3.87 9.21
CA ARG A 63 -14.11 -4.95 8.26
C ARG A 63 -14.09 -4.42 6.83
N GLY A 64 -13.04 -4.75 6.07
CA GLY A 64 -12.91 -4.36 4.66
C GLY A 64 -12.38 -2.94 4.46
N VAL A 65 -11.95 -2.25 5.53
CA VAL A 65 -11.44 -0.88 5.50
C VAL A 65 -9.98 -0.86 5.92
N TYR A 66 -9.14 -0.19 5.13
CA TYR A 66 -7.69 -0.22 5.25
C TYR A 66 -7.10 1.18 5.26
N ARG A 67 -5.98 1.33 5.99
CA ARG A 67 -5.15 2.55 6.07
C ARG A 67 -3.72 2.20 5.71
N TYR A 68 -3.00 3.08 5.02
CA TYR A 68 -1.57 2.90 4.76
C TYR A 68 -0.75 3.18 6.03
N LYS A 69 0.38 2.48 6.20
CA LYS A 69 1.27 2.68 7.35
C LYS A 69 2.40 3.63 6.99
N LEU A 70 2.20 4.92 7.23
CA LEU A 70 3.14 5.99 6.86
C LEU A 70 4.59 5.69 7.30
N GLY A 71 4.81 5.30 8.55
CA GLY A 71 6.16 5.00 9.05
C GLY A 71 6.84 3.83 8.33
N ALA A 72 6.08 2.80 7.96
CA ALA A 72 6.62 1.65 7.21
C ALA A 72 7.02 2.01 5.78
N ILE A 73 6.40 3.04 5.20
CA ILE A 73 6.69 3.54 3.86
C ILE A 73 7.82 4.58 3.90
N LEU A 74 7.73 5.57 4.80
CA LEU A 74 8.71 6.66 4.87
C LEU A 74 10.08 6.20 5.36
N ALA A 75 10.15 5.34 6.38
CA ALA A 75 11.44 4.93 6.96
C ALA A 75 12.43 4.34 5.93
N PRO A 76 12.05 3.38 5.07
CA PRO A 76 12.98 2.88 4.04
C PRO A 76 13.32 3.93 2.98
N LEU A 77 12.37 4.79 2.57
CA LEU A 77 12.63 5.85 1.59
C LEU A 77 13.61 6.90 2.12
N LEU A 78 13.42 7.34 3.36
CA LEU A 78 14.32 8.28 4.03
C LEU A 78 15.72 7.68 4.22
N ARG A 79 15.80 6.40 4.60
CA ARG A 79 17.08 5.70 4.70
C ARG A 79 17.81 5.71 3.36
N GLU A 80 17.13 5.30 2.30
CA GLU A 80 17.72 5.26 0.96
C GLU A 80 18.16 6.65 0.47
N TYR A 81 17.32 7.68 0.69
CA TYR A 81 17.64 9.05 0.32
C TYR A 81 18.88 9.59 1.08
N LEU A 82 18.95 9.35 2.39
CA LEU A 82 20.06 9.84 3.23
C LEU A 82 21.36 9.03 3.02
N GLU A 83 21.27 7.73 2.76
CA GLU A 83 22.45 6.85 2.52
C GLU A 83 23.03 7.03 1.11
N ARG A 84 22.23 7.39 0.11
CA ARG A 84 22.71 7.65 -1.26
C ARG A 84 23.42 8.99 -1.44
N GLY A 85 23.45 9.84 -0.40
CA GLY A 85 24.00 11.18 -0.46
C GLY A 85 23.12 12.10 -1.31
N GLY A 86 22.47 13.08 -0.68
CA GLY A 86 21.84 14.19 -1.41
C GLY A 86 22.86 15.01 -2.20
#